data_AF-A0A352AZ41-F1
#
_entry.id   AF-A0A352AZ41-F1
#
_cell.length_a   1.000
_cell.length_b   1.000
_cell.length_c   1.000
_cell.angle_alpha   90.00
_cell.angle_beta   90.00
_cell.angle_gamma   90.00
#
_symmetry.space_group_name_H-M   'P 1'
#
loop_
_entity.id
_entity.type
_entity.pdbx_description
1 polymer ?
#
loop_
_entity_poly.entity_id
_entity_poly.type
_entity_poly.pdbx_seq_one_letter_code
_entity_poly.pdbx_strand_id
1 'polypeptide(L)'
;GWLASEVLSDAKLSYQKRTDEIGEALMRELERRVMLSVVDRKWRDHLYEMDYLKEGIGLRAMAQRDPLIEYQREGYAMFLEMMAGVREEAVQFLFNVEIKQNLPEVQQEQPAQLTYSAPTEQGKVDVHKESTKKVAPPAPVQPTKPDQGGQGSSFFKN
;
A
#
# COMPACT_ATOMS: atom_id res chain seq x y z
N GLY A 1 22.90 5.90 -27.02
CA GLY A 1 23.11 4.66 -27.79
C GLY A 1 21.88 3.79 -27.72
N TRP A 2 21.73 2.82 -28.63
CA TRP A 2 20.54 1.97 -28.72
C TRP A 2 20.17 1.25 -27.41
N LEU A 3 21.16 0.79 -26.63
CA LEU A 3 20.90 0.16 -25.33
C LEU A 3 20.16 1.09 -24.36
N ALA A 4 20.56 2.36 -24.30
CA ALA A 4 19.92 3.33 -23.41
C ALA A 4 18.46 3.59 -23.83
N SER A 5 18.17 3.64 -25.13
CA SER A 5 16.79 3.78 -25.61
C SER A 5 15.94 2.54 -25.31
N GLU A 6 16.53 1.34 -25.38
CA GLU A 6 15.83 0.10 -25.06
C GLU A 6 15.44 0.06 -23.57
N VAL A 7 16.41 0.27 -22.68
CA VAL A 7 16.18 0.31 -21.23
C VAL A 7 15.16 1.38 -20.83
N LEU A 8 15.21 2.56 -21.46
CA LEU A 8 14.21 3.62 -21.22
C LEU A 8 12.81 3.22 -21.69
N SER A 9 12.70 2.42 -22.74
CA SER A 9 11.41 1.94 -23.25
C SER A 9 10.81 0.91 -22.29
N ASP A 10 11.61 -0.03 -21.81
CA ASP A 10 11.21 -1.01 -20.80
C ASP A 10 10.78 -0.35 -19.49
N ALA A 11 11.55 0.65 -19.02
CA ALA A 11 11.22 1.41 -17.81
C ALA A 11 9.87 2.13 -17.94
N LYS A 12 9.58 2.74 -19.10
CA LYS A 12 8.29 3.38 -19.38
C LYS A 12 7.15 2.36 -19.39
N LEU A 13 7.37 1.19 -19.98
CA LEU A 13 6.36 0.13 -20.02
C LEU A 13 6.04 -0.39 -18.61
N SER A 14 7.07 -0.60 -17.78
CA SER A 14 6.91 -1.01 -16.38
C SER A 14 6.16 0.05 -15.57
N TYR A 15 6.52 1.33 -15.73
CA TYR A 15 5.83 2.44 -15.09
C TYR A 15 4.35 2.52 -15.51
N GLN A 16 4.04 2.33 -16.79
CA GLN A 16 2.66 2.35 -17.27
C GLN A 16 1.83 1.22 -16.66
N LYS A 17 2.34 -0.02 -16.69
CA LYS A 17 1.67 -1.19 -16.07
C LYS A 17 1.34 -0.93 -14.60
N ARG A 18 2.32 -0.38 -13.87
CA ARG A 18 2.14 -0.04 -12.45
C ARG A 18 1.12 1.08 -12.23
N THR A 19 1.08 2.05 -13.13
CA THR A 19 0.07 3.12 -13.12
C THR A 19 -1.33 2.54 -13.36
N ASP A 20 -1.47 1.58 -14.28
CA ASP A 20 -2.74 0.92 -14.58
C ASP A 20 -3.22 0.05 -13.40
N GLU A 21 -2.31 -0.61 -12.67
CA GLU A 21 -2.60 -1.42 -11.48
C GLU A 21 -3.05 -0.57 -10.27
N ILE A 22 -2.41 0.57 -10.05
CA ILE A 22 -2.62 1.43 -8.87
C ILE A 22 -3.71 2.49 -9.12
N GLY A 23 -3.86 2.93 -10.36
CA GLY A 23 -4.69 4.06 -10.77
C GLY A 23 -3.93 5.38 -10.81
N GLU A 24 -4.23 6.21 -11.82
CA GLU A 24 -3.48 7.43 -12.12
C GLU A 24 -3.45 8.44 -10.96
N ALA A 25 -4.58 8.71 -10.31
CA ALA A 25 -4.63 9.69 -9.22
C ALA A 25 -3.74 9.30 -8.03
N LEU A 26 -3.75 8.02 -7.66
CA LEU A 26 -2.93 7.51 -6.57
C LEU A 26 -1.45 7.44 -6.97
N MET A 27 -1.15 7.11 -8.23
CA MET A 27 0.22 7.16 -8.75
C MET A 27 0.80 8.57 -8.71
N ARG A 28 0.04 9.60 -9.08
CA ARG A 28 0.46 11.01 -8.95
C ARG A 28 0.73 11.43 -7.51
N GLU A 29 -0.06 10.93 -6.57
CA GLU A 29 0.17 11.19 -5.15
C GLU A 29 1.42 10.48 -4.65
N LEU A 30 1.65 9.24 -5.07
CA LEU A 30 2.87 8.50 -4.78
C LEU A 30 4.11 9.25 -5.28
N GLU A 31 4.11 9.70 -6.53
CA GLU A 31 5.21 10.48 -7.13
C GLU A 31 5.56 11.71 -6.30
N ARG A 32 4.54 12.50 -5.92
CA ARG A 32 4.73 13.69 -5.08
C ARG A 32 5.34 13.32 -3.74
N ARG A 33 4.82 12.30 -3.07
CA ARG A 33 5.31 11.86 -1.76
C ARG A 33 6.77 11.37 -1.83
N VAL A 34 7.09 10.56 -2.84
CA VAL A 34 8.45 10.06 -3.06
C VAL A 34 9.40 11.23 -3.32
N MET A 35 9.06 12.14 -4.23
CA MET A 35 9.90 13.29 -4.53
C MET A 35 10.14 14.17 -3.31
N LEU A 36 9.08 14.53 -2.58
CA LEU A 36 9.20 15.36 -1.38
C LEU A 36 10.04 14.66 -0.30
N SER A 37 9.82 13.36 -0.07
CA SER A 37 10.57 12.59 0.92
C SER A 37 12.05 12.48 0.58
N VAL A 38 12.39 12.25 -0.69
CA VAL A 38 13.79 12.12 -1.14
C VAL A 38 14.49 13.47 -1.07
N VAL A 39 13.85 14.54 -1.55
CA VAL A 39 14.41 15.90 -1.51
C VAL A 39 14.64 16.37 -0.08
N ASP A 40 13.66 16.19 0.82
CA ASP A 40 13.79 16.60 2.22
C ASP A 40 14.97 15.93 2.91
N ARG A 41 15.10 14.60 2.76
CA ARG A 41 16.22 13.86 3.35
C ARG A 41 17.56 14.30 2.76
N LYS A 42 17.69 14.35 1.43
CA LYS A 42 18.94 14.73 0.75
C LYS A 42 19.35 16.17 1.07
N TRP A 43 18.40 17.08 1.17
CA TRP A 43 18.65 18.47 1.53
C TRP A 43 19.17 18.60 2.96
N ARG A 44 18.55 17.90 3.92
CA ARG A 44 19.04 17.88 5.29
C ARG A 44 20.47 17.32 5.37
N ASP A 45 20.74 16.22 4.67
CA ASP A 45 22.07 15.62 4.62
C ASP A 45 23.08 16.62 4.03
N HIS A 46 22.73 17.29 2.93
CA HIS A 46 23.54 18.34 2.32
C HIS A 46 23.82 19.50 3.27
N LEU A 47 22.83 19.97 4.05
CA LEU A 47 23.06 21.02 5.04
C LEU A 47 24.10 20.61 6.09
N TYR A 48 24.06 19.35 6.57
CA TYR A 48 25.09 18.84 7.48
C TYR A 48 26.48 18.82 6.80
N GLU A 49 26.56 18.38 5.55
CA GLU A 49 27.82 18.41 4.82
C GLU A 49 28.35 19.84 4.59
N MET A 50 27.46 20.81 4.35
CA MET A 50 27.82 22.22 4.22
C MET A 50 28.34 22.83 5.53
N ASP A 51 27.77 22.40 6.67
CA ASP A 51 28.28 22.79 8.00
C ASP A 51 29.71 22.25 8.21
N TYR A 52 29.96 20.98 7.88
CA TYR A 52 31.31 20.40 7.93
C TYR A 52 32.29 21.09 6.97
N LEU A 53 31.84 21.40 5.75
CA LEU A 53 32.64 22.13 4.77
C LEU A 53 33.08 23.48 5.31
N LYS A 54 32.15 24.21 5.93
CA LYS A 54 32.41 25.53 6.51
C LYS A 54 33.46 25.47 7.63
N GLU A 55 33.38 24.48 8.51
CA GLU A 55 34.39 24.25 9.55
C GLU A 55 35.77 23.89 8.95
N GLY A 56 35.79 23.01 7.94
CA GLY A 56 37.02 22.55 7.28
C GLY A 56 37.73 23.62 6.45
N ILE A 57 37.00 24.55 5.84
CA ILE A 57 37.59 25.67 5.08
C ILE A 57 38.30 26.66 6.02
N GLY A 58 37.79 26.87 7.23
CA GLY A 58 38.42 27.72 8.23
C GLY A 58 39.86 27.28 8.55
N LEU A 59 40.14 25.97 8.52
CA LEU A 59 41.47 25.40 8.73
C LEU A 59 42.35 25.46 7.47
N ARG A 60 41.76 25.42 6.26
CA ARG A 60 42.47 25.44 4.96
C ARG A 60 42.80 26.84 4.44
N ALA A 61 42.21 27.89 5.02
CA ALA A 61 42.47 29.29 4.69
C ALA A 61 43.95 29.70 4.83
N MET A 62 44.79 28.91 5.52
CA MET A 62 46.23 29.12 5.60
C MET A 62 46.96 28.92 4.25
N ALA A 63 46.30 28.36 3.23
CA ALA A 63 46.88 28.06 1.91
C ALA A 63 46.80 29.21 0.87
N GLN A 64 46.64 30.47 1.29
CA GLN A 64 46.58 31.67 0.43
C GLN A 64 45.43 31.72 -0.61
N ARG A 65 44.46 30.81 -0.55
CA ARG A 65 43.24 30.89 -1.36
C ARG A 65 42.12 31.57 -0.58
N ASP A 66 41.28 32.31 -1.29
CA ASP A 66 40.12 32.98 -0.70
C ASP A 66 39.12 31.92 -0.18
N PRO A 67 38.88 31.88 1.15
CA PRO A 67 37.96 30.92 1.77
C PRO A 67 36.54 30.96 1.17
N LEU A 68 36.08 32.15 0.75
CA LEU A 68 34.75 32.31 0.19
C LEU A 68 34.63 31.63 -1.18
N ILE A 69 35.67 31.75 -2.01
CA ILE A 69 35.68 31.17 -3.36
C ILE A 69 35.70 29.64 -3.27
N GLU A 70 36.52 29.06 -2.38
CA GLU A 70 36.55 27.61 -2.19
C GLU A 70 35.23 27.08 -1.62
N TYR A 71 34.61 27.79 -0.68
CA TYR A 71 33.30 27.41 -0.14
C TYR A 71 32.24 27.36 -1.23
N GLN A 72 32.17 28.39 -2.07
CA GLN A 72 31.22 28.42 -3.18
C GLN A 72 31.49 27.30 -4.20
N ARG A 73 32.76 27.05 -4.53
CA ARG A 73 33.15 26.04 -5.50
C ARG A 73 32.86 24.62 -5.01
N GLU A 74 33.30 24.28 -3.80
CA GLU A 74 33.07 22.96 -3.20
C GLU A 74 31.59 22.75 -2.88
N GLY A 75 30.92 23.75 -2.30
CA GLY A 75 29.49 23.68 -1.99
C GLY A 75 28.62 23.50 -3.23
N TYR A 76 28.94 24.16 -4.34
CA TYR A 76 28.23 23.95 -5.60
C TYR A 76 28.45 22.54 -6.17
N ALA A 77 29.66 22.00 -6.08
CA ALA A 77 29.94 20.63 -6.49
C ALA A 77 29.11 19.61 -5.66
N MET A 78 29.06 19.79 -4.34
CA MET A 78 28.24 18.98 -3.44
C MET A 78 26.74 19.10 -3.74
N PHE A 79 26.25 20.30 -4.08
CA PHE A 79 24.87 20.49 -4.52
C PHE A 79 24.55 19.71 -5.80
N LEU A 80 25.44 19.70 -6.79
CA LEU A 80 25.25 18.93 -8.02
C LEU A 80 25.21 17.42 -7.74
N GLU A 81 26.04 16.95 -6.82
CA GLU A 81 26.05 15.56 -6.35
C GLU A 81 24.75 15.21 -5.61
N MET A 82 24.30 16.06 -4.69
CA MET A 82 23.00 15.92 -4.02
C MET A 82 21.86 15.80 -5.05
N MET A 83 21.83 16.69 -6.05
CA MET A 83 20.82 16.67 -7.11
C MET A 83 20.88 15.40 -7.96
N ALA A 84 22.06 14.84 -8.21
CA ALA A 84 22.21 13.55 -8.87
C ALA A 84 21.64 12.42 -8.00
N GLY A 85 21.98 12.41 -6.72
CA GLY A 85 21.44 11.44 -5.76
C GLY A 85 19.92 11.52 -5.61
N VAL A 86 19.33 12.72 -5.65
CA VAL A 86 17.86 12.89 -5.65
C VAL A 86 17.22 12.19 -6.85
N ARG A 87 17.77 12.36 -8.06
CA ARG A 87 17.21 11.74 -9.27
C ARG A 87 17.27 10.21 -9.23
N GLU A 88 18.42 9.67 -8.84
CA GLU A 88 18.64 8.23 -8.75
C GLU A 88 17.71 7.61 -7.71
N GLU A 89 17.67 8.19 -6.51
CA GLU A 89 16.91 7.61 -5.41
C GLU A 89 15.40 7.78 -5.59
N ALA A 90 14.94 8.88 -6.18
CA ALA A 90 13.53 9.06 -6.50
C ALA A 90 13.04 7.99 -7.50
N VAL A 91 13.83 7.70 -8.55
CA VAL A 91 13.50 6.61 -9.50
C VAL A 91 13.53 5.27 -8.78
N GLN A 92 14.59 4.97 -8.03
CA GLN A 92 14.70 3.70 -7.34
C GLN A 92 13.56 3.47 -6.35
N PHE A 93 13.21 4.47 -5.55
CA PHE A 93 12.12 4.36 -4.60
C PHE A 93 10.77 4.24 -5.31
N LEU A 94 10.54 5.04 -6.35
CA LEU A 94 9.28 4.99 -7.11
C LEU A 94 9.03 3.59 -7.65
N PHE A 95 10.04 2.90 -8.19
CA PHE A 95 9.87 1.56 -8.78
C PHE A 95 9.81 0.43 -7.74
N ASN A 96 10.37 0.60 -6.54
CA ASN A 96 10.45 -0.47 -5.53
C ASN A 96 9.42 -0.37 -4.40
N VAL A 97 8.69 0.74 -4.26
CA VAL A 97 7.73 0.90 -3.17
C VAL A 97 6.50 0.00 -3.37
N GLU A 98 6.15 -0.78 -2.37
CA GLU A 98 4.91 -1.58 -2.37
C GLU A 98 3.75 -0.76 -1.82
N ILE A 99 2.66 -0.65 -2.58
CA ILE A 99 1.43 -0.05 -2.09
C ILE A 99 0.57 -1.13 -1.46
N LYS A 100 0.53 -1.15 -0.12
CA LYS A 100 -0.47 -1.93 0.60
C LYS A 100 -1.80 -1.20 0.49
N GLN A 101 -2.69 -1.67 -0.37
CA GLN A 101 -4.08 -1.29 -0.29
C GLN A 101 -4.62 -1.89 1.02
N ASN A 102 -4.68 -1.09 2.07
CA ASN A 102 -5.49 -1.42 3.23
C ASN A 102 -6.95 -1.39 2.77
N LEU A 103 -7.41 -2.47 2.13
CA LEU A 103 -8.83 -2.78 2.16
C LEU A 103 -9.16 -2.95 3.64
N PRO A 104 -10.17 -2.27 4.19
CA PRO A 104 -10.65 -2.59 5.51
C PRO A 104 -11.07 -4.06 5.47
N GLU A 105 -10.24 -4.93 6.02
CA GLU A 105 -10.59 -6.31 6.29
C GLU A 105 -11.76 -6.20 7.25
N VAL A 106 -12.97 -6.47 6.74
CA VAL A 106 -14.15 -6.62 7.57
C VAL A 106 -13.78 -7.74 8.52
N GLN A 107 -13.35 -7.37 9.73
CA GLN A 107 -13.20 -8.29 10.84
C GLN A 107 -14.59 -8.89 11.00
N GLN A 108 -14.80 -10.07 10.42
CA GLN A 108 -15.90 -10.92 10.81
C GLN A 108 -15.61 -11.26 12.26
N GLU A 109 -16.18 -10.47 13.16
CA GLU A 109 -16.30 -10.82 14.57
C GLU A 109 -16.90 -12.22 14.59
N GLN A 110 -16.05 -13.22 14.78
CA GLN A 110 -16.50 -14.57 15.07
C GLN A 110 -17.38 -14.41 16.32
N PRO A 111 -18.66 -14.85 16.29
CA PRO A 111 -19.49 -14.72 17.46
C PRO A 111 -18.79 -15.47 18.58
N ALA A 112 -18.36 -14.73 19.61
CA ALA A 112 -17.78 -15.28 20.80
C ALA A 112 -18.72 -16.41 21.26
N GLN A 113 -18.20 -17.64 21.38
CA GLN A 113 -18.95 -18.72 21.99
C GLN A 113 -19.22 -18.30 23.44
N LEU A 114 -20.40 -17.71 23.66
CA LEU A 114 -20.88 -17.32 24.97
C LEU A 114 -21.06 -18.60 25.78
N THR A 115 -20.08 -18.91 26.61
CA THR A 115 -20.20 -19.95 27.63
C THR A 115 -21.04 -19.38 28.75
N TYR A 116 -22.31 -19.79 28.82
CA TYR A 116 -23.19 -19.44 29.93
C TYR A 116 -22.97 -20.44 31.06
N SER A 117 -22.44 -19.98 32.19
CA SER A 117 -22.40 -20.77 33.42
C SER A 117 -23.54 -20.31 34.33
N ALA A 118 -24.55 -21.15 34.50
CA ALA A 118 -25.57 -20.98 35.53
C ALA A 118 -25.22 -21.86 36.75
N PRO A 119 -25.32 -21.37 37.98
CA PRO A 119 -25.20 -22.22 39.17
C PRO A 119 -26.46 -23.07 39.32
N THR A 120 -26.31 -24.38 39.56
CA THR A 120 -27.41 -25.22 40.04
C THR A 120 -27.45 -25.21 41.58
N GLU A 121 -28.63 -25.40 42.16
CA GLU A 121 -28.92 -25.31 43.62
C GLU A 121 -28.14 -26.29 44.53
N GLN A 122 -27.20 -27.07 43.98
CA GLN A 122 -26.38 -28.02 44.75
C GLN A 122 -24.87 -27.74 44.63
N GLY A 123 -24.47 -26.57 44.12
CA GLY A 123 -23.07 -26.10 44.17
C GLY A 123 -22.08 -26.91 43.32
N LYS A 124 -22.55 -27.62 42.28
CA LYS A 124 -21.69 -28.26 41.27
C LYS A 124 -21.82 -27.54 39.93
N VAL A 125 -20.69 -27.35 39.25
CA VAL A 125 -20.62 -26.76 37.92
C VAL A 125 -20.84 -27.84 36.85
N ASP A 126 -21.96 -27.77 36.14
CA ASP A 126 -22.20 -28.54 34.93
C ASP A 126 -21.91 -27.67 33.70
N VAL A 127 -20.98 -28.12 32.84
CA VAL A 127 -20.66 -27.47 31.57
C VAL A 127 -21.51 -28.12 30.47
N HIS A 128 -22.62 -27.50 30.10
CA HIS A 128 -23.39 -27.90 28.92
C HIS A 128 -22.78 -27.26 27.67
N LYS A 129 -22.21 -28.09 26.78
CA LYS A 129 -21.76 -27.66 25.46
C LYS A 129 -22.89 -27.85 24.48
N GLU A 130 -23.67 -26.81 24.21
CA GLU A 130 -24.70 -26.85 23.19
C GLU A 130 -24.02 -26.87 21.81
N SER A 131 -23.91 -28.08 21.24
CA SER A 131 -23.45 -28.26 19.86
C SER A 131 -24.59 -27.83 18.95
N THR A 132 -24.57 -26.58 18.49
CA THR A 132 -25.44 -26.13 17.41
C THR A 132 -25.14 -26.96 16.17
N LYS A 133 -26.00 -27.95 15.96
CA LYS A 133 -26.00 -28.81 14.78
C LYS A 133 -26.07 -27.89 13.55
N LYS A 134 -25.04 -27.96 12.71
CA LYS A 134 -24.90 -27.28 11.43
C LYS A 134 -26.18 -27.51 10.60
N VAL A 135 -27.08 -26.54 10.55
CA VAL A 135 -28.22 -26.56 9.62
C VAL A 135 -27.65 -26.35 8.23
N ALA A 136 -27.72 -27.38 7.39
CA ALA A 136 -27.35 -27.28 5.99
C ALA A 136 -28.23 -26.24 5.28
N PRO A 137 -27.70 -25.49 4.29
CA PRO A 137 -28.52 -24.57 3.52
C PRO A 137 -29.64 -25.32 2.78
N PRO A 138 -30.86 -24.76 2.65
CA PRO A 138 -31.91 -25.40 1.87
C PRO A 138 -31.47 -25.48 0.40
N ALA A 139 -31.68 -26.65 -0.20
CA ALA A 139 -31.41 -26.90 -1.62
C ALA A 139 -32.15 -25.90 -2.53
N PRO A 140 -31.61 -25.56 -3.71
CA PRO A 140 -32.30 -24.68 -4.66
C PRO A 140 -33.60 -25.32 -5.12
N VAL A 141 -34.69 -24.55 -5.01
CA VAL A 141 -36.03 -24.95 -5.45
C VAL A 141 -36.00 -25.08 -6.97
N GLN A 142 -36.19 -26.31 -7.48
CA GLN A 142 -36.39 -26.53 -8.91
C GLN A 142 -37.81 -26.08 -9.30
N PRO A 143 -38.01 -25.34 -10.41
CA PRO A 143 -39.34 -25.04 -10.91
C PRO A 143 -40.00 -26.32 -11.44
N THR A 144 -41.11 -26.71 -10.82
CA THR A 144 -41.94 -27.83 -11.29
C THR A 144 -42.63 -27.45 -12.61
N LYS A 145 -42.50 -28.31 -13.63
CA LYS A 145 -43.32 -28.28 -14.85
C LYS A 145 -44.77 -28.63 -14.50
N PRO A 146 -45.77 -28.06 -15.21
CA PRO A 146 -47.18 -28.37 -14.95
C PRO A 146 -47.52 -29.77 -15.48
N ASP A 147 -48.13 -30.60 -14.64
CA ASP A 147 -48.64 -31.91 -15.02
C ASP A 147 -50.02 -31.76 -15.69
N GLN A 148 -50.15 -32.30 -16.89
CA GLN A 148 -51.41 -32.44 -17.62
C GLN A 148 -52.07 -33.74 -17.17
N GLY A 149 -53.23 -33.67 -16.51
CA GLY A 149 -53.98 -34.88 -16.20
C GLY A 149 -55.14 -34.70 -15.24
N GLY A 150 -56.18 -33.98 -15.65
CA GLY A 150 -57.43 -33.88 -14.90
C GLY A 150 -58.63 -34.20 -15.79
N GLN A 151 -59.02 -35.47 -15.88
CA GLN A 151 -60.35 -35.86 -16.35
C GLN A 151 -61.41 -35.44 -15.32
N GLY A 152 -62.49 -34.83 -15.80
CA GLY A 152 -63.86 -34.84 -15.26
C GLY A 152 -64.05 -34.43 -13.79
N SER A 153 -64.82 -33.39 -13.48
CA SER A 153 -66.27 -33.45 -13.68
C SER A 153 -66.92 -32.10 -13.37
N SER A 154 -67.96 -31.83 -14.17
CA SER A 154 -68.84 -30.66 -14.20
C SER A 154 -69.45 -30.30 -12.85
N PHE A 155 -69.31 -29.04 -12.43
CA PHE A 155 -70.26 -28.41 -11.50
C PHE A 155 -70.42 -26.93 -11.85
N PHE A 156 -71.67 -26.62 -12.22
CA PHE A 156 -72.32 -25.32 -12.37
C PHE A 156 -72.43 -24.69 -13.77
N LYS A 157 -73.70 -24.69 -14.18
CA LYS A 157 -74.39 -24.13 -15.31
C LYS A 157 -75.08 -22.84 -14.82
N ASN A 158 -74.78 -21.71 -15.46
CA ASN A 158 -75.70 -20.68 -15.97
C ASN A 158 -74.92 -19.41 -16.28
#